data_AF-A0A2A4PEF3-F1
#
_entry.id   AF-A0A2A4PEF3-F1
#
_cell.length_a   1.000
_cell.length_b   1.000
_cell.length_c   1.000
_cell.angle_alpha   90.00
_cell.angle_beta   90.00
_cell.angle_gamma   90.00
#
_symmetry.space_group_name_H-M   'P 1'
#
loop_
_entity.id
_entity.type
_entity.pdbx_description
1 polymer ?
#
loop_
_entity_poly.entity_id
_entity_poly.type
_entity_poly.pdbx_seq_one_letter_code
_entity_poly.pdbx_strand_id
1 'polypeptide(L)'
;MRKGEAVFIHLSAGLVIGSGLVWALMIWLVVPEDPDALVNHPWQPQMQAAHILAAPFFLFGVGMVWRKHVLFKWRGGEPTRRRSGLQLALLLPVMVFSGYFLQVVSGEISRQLAQIVHYASSIWWTLVWMRHHLSRREMP
;
A
#
# COMPACT_ATOMS: atom_id res chain seq x y z
N MET A 1 -11.52 12.05 -13.87
CA MET A 1 -10.25 12.31 -13.16
C MET A 1 -9.28 12.95 -14.15
N ARG A 2 -8.52 13.96 -13.76
CA ARG A 2 -7.57 14.63 -14.67
C ARG A 2 -6.32 13.74 -14.88
N LYS A 3 -5.62 13.89 -16.01
CA LYS A 3 -4.41 13.09 -16.31
C LYS A 3 -3.34 13.20 -15.20
N GLY A 4 -3.07 14.40 -14.70
CA GLY A 4 -2.11 14.62 -13.62
C GLY A 4 -2.48 13.92 -12.31
N GLU A 5 -3.77 13.86 -11.97
CA GLU A 5 -4.26 13.15 -10.77
C GLU A 5 -4.07 11.64 -10.90
N ALA A 6 -4.29 11.10 -12.10
CA ALA A 6 -4.04 9.69 -12.40
C ALA A 6 -2.56 9.36 -12.29
N VAL A 7 -1.69 10.18 -12.89
CA VAL A 7 -0.23 10.00 -12.80
C VAL A 7 0.20 10.06 -11.33
N PHE A 8 -0.28 11.05 -10.57
CA PHE A 8 0.07 11.20 -9.16
C PHE A 8 -0.29 9.98 -8.31
N ILE A 9 -1.52 9.45 -8.42
CA ILE A 9 -1.90 8.26 -7.63
C ILE A 9 -1.11 7.03 -8.05
N HIS A 10 -0.86 6.84 -9.34
CA HIS A 10 -0.09 5.68 -9.82
C HIS A 10 1.38 5.75 -9.41
N LEU A 11 2.00 6.92 -9.49
CA LEU A 11 3.39 7.12 -9.05
C LEU A 11 3.53 6.95 -7.54
N SER A 12 2.66 7.58 -6.74
CA SER A 12 2.73 7.44 -5.28
C SER A 12 2.40 6.01 -4.82
N ALA A 13 1.44 5.33 -5.45
CA ALA A 13 1.20 3.90 -5.23
C ALA A 13 2.43 3.05 -5.60
N GLY A 14 3.05 3.31 -6.75
CA GLY A 14 4.27 2.62 -7.18
C GLY A 14 5.43 2.81 -6.21
N LEU A 15 5.63 4.03 -5.69
CA LEU A 15 6.67 4.33 -4.72
C LEU A 15 6.43 3.60 -3.39
N VAL A 16 5.22 3.63 -2.84
CA VAL A 16 4.93 2.98 -1.55
C VAL A 16 4.99 1.44 -1.67
N ILE A 17 4.44 0.87 -2.74
CA ILE A 17 4.49 -0.58 -3.01
C ILE A 17 5.95 -1.00 -3.24
N GLY A 18 6.68 -0.28 -4.10
CA GLY A 18 8.04 -0.62 -4.48
C GLY A 18 9.01 -0.56 -3.31
N SER A 19 9.01 0.53 -2.55
CA SER A 19 9.86 0.67 -1.36
C SER A 19 9.53 -0.37 -0.28
N GLY A 20 8.24 -0.65 -0.04
CA GLY A 20 7.82 -1.67 0.93
C GLY A 20 8.20 -3.08 0.50
N LEU A 21 8.04 -3.41 -0.78
CA LEU A 21 8.44 -4.71 -1.34
C LEU A 21 9.95 -4.89 -1.27
N VAL A 22 10.74 -3.92 -1.75
CA VAL A 22 12.21 -4.00 -1.72
C VAL A 22 12.71 -4.14 -0.27
N TRP A 23 12.14 -3.37 0.66
CA TRP A 23 12.46 -3.50 2.08
C TRP A 23 12.14 -4.89 2.64
N ALA A 24 10.97 -5.46 2.31
CA ALA A 24 10.60 -6.81 2.75
C ALA A 24 11.53 -7.89 2.17
N LEU A 25 11.95 -7.75 0.90
CA LEU A 25 12.93 -8.65 0.28
C LEU A 25 14.28 -8.58 1.00
N MET A 26 14.73 -7.39 1.43
CA MET A 26 15.95 -7.26 2.24
C MET A 26 15.85 -8.02 3.57
N ILE A 27 14.70 -7.95 4.23
CA ILE A 27 14.49 -8.64 5.52
C ILE A 27 14.42 -10.16 5.37
N TRP A 28 13.77 -10.67 4.33
CA TRP A 28 13.48 -12.10 4.22
C TRP A 28 14.43 -12.88 3.31
N LEU A 29 15.10 -12.23 2.36
CA LEU A 29 15.88 -12.91 1.34
C LEU A 29 17.36 -12.54 1.33
N VAL A 30 17.77 -11.47 2.00
CA VAL A 30 19.19 -11.07 2.07
C VAL A 30 19.81 -11.61 3.35
N VAL A 31 20.94 -12.32 3.21
CA VAL A 31 21.76 -12.76 4.33
C VAL A 31 22.63 -11.59 4.79
N PRO A 32 22.67 -11.27 6.08
CA PRO A 32 23.55 -10.23 6.60
C PRO A 32 25.03 -10.51 6.29
N GLU A 33 25.80 -9.45 6.03
CA GLU A 33 27.25 -9.57 5.78
C GLU A 33 28.03 -9.99 7.03
N ASP A 34 27.51 -9.65 8.22
CA ASP A 34 28.11 -9.95 9.52
C ASP A 34 27.03 -10.59 10.44
N PRO A 35 27.34 -11.65 11.21
CA PRO A 35 26.40 -12.25 12.16
C PRO A 35 25.81 -11.29 13.20
N ASP A 36 26.54 -10.23 13.55
CA ASP A 36 26.14 -9.21 14.52
C ASP A 36 25.53 -7.96 13.83
N ALA A 37 25.32 -8.00 12.51
CA ALA A 37 24.73 -6.89 11.78
C ALA A 37 23.28 -6.63 12.21
N LEU A 38 22.97 -5.36 12.51
CA LEU A 38 21.62 -4.91 12.88
C LEU A 38 20.62 -4.91 11.70
N VAL A 39 21.13 -4.95 10.47
CA VAL A 39 20.36 -4.96 9.22
C VAL A 39 20.96 -5.95 8.24
N ASN A 40 20.12 -6.52 7.39
CA ASN A 40 20.56 -7.51 6.41
C ASN A 40 21.24 -6.87 5.20
N HIS A 41 20.87 -5.62 4.86
CA HIS A 41 21.41 -4.89 3.71
C HIS A 41 21.60 -3.41 4.05
N PRO A 42 22.68 -2.75 3.60
CA PRO A 42 22.96 -1.34 3.91
C PRO A 42 21.85 -0.35 3.51
N TRP A 43 21.02 -0.71 2.53
CA TRP A 43 19.88 0.08 2.05
C TRP A 43 18.54 -0.19 2.78
N GLN A 44 18.51 -1.13 3.73
CA GLN A 44 17.29 -1.46 4.49
C GLN A 44 16.67 -0.23 5.19
N PRO A 45 17.41 0.60 5.96
CA PRO A 45 16.81 1.76 6.60
C PRO A 45 16.31 2.83 5.59
N GLN A 46 16.98 2.98 4.45
CA GLN A 46 16.62 3.93 3.39
C GLN A 46 15.32 3.50 2.69
N MET A 47 15.14 2.20 2.43
CA MET A 47 13.89 1.68 1.85
C MET A 47 12.72 1.80 2.82
N GLN A 48 12.97 1.57 4.12
CA GLN A 48 11.97 1.81 5.16
C GLN A 48 11.56 3.29 5.22
N ALA A 49 12.54 4.20 5.24
CA ALA A 49 12.29 5.63 5.27
C ALA A 49 11.55 6.09 4.00
N ALA A 50 11.94 5.61 2.83
CA ALA A 50 11.28 5.90 1.56
C ALA A 50 9.81 5.45 1.58
N HIS A 51 9.51 4.28 2.14
CA HIS A 51 8.14 3.79 2.28
C HIS A 51 7.29 4.70 3.17
N ILE A 52 7.81 5.05 4.34
CA ILE A 52 7.13 5.94 5.30
C ILE A 52 6.90 7.32 4.68
N LEU A 53 7.88 7.88 3.98
CA LEU A 53 7.77 9.18 3.32
C LEU A 53 6.84 9.16 2.10
N ALA A 54 6.76 8.05 1.36
CA ALA A 54 5.87 7.91 0.21
C ALA A 54 4.38 7.76 0.63
N ALA A 55 4.11 7.18 1.79
CA ALA A 55 2.76 6.85 2.23
C ALA A 55 1.81 8.08 2.33
N PRO A 56 2.21 9.26 2.86
CA PRO A 56 1.37 10.46 2.83
C PRO A 56 0.94 10.91 1.43
N PHE A 57 1.84 10.84 0.44
CA PHE A 57 1.50 11.19 -0.94
C PHE A 57 0.49 10.21 -1.53
N PHE A 58 0.67 8.92 -1.25
CA PHE A 58 -0.29 7.90 -1.65
C PHE A 58 -1.68 8.14 -1.03
N LEU A 59 -1.73 8.41 0.29
CA LEU A 59 -2.98 8.74 0.98
C LEU A 59 -3.67 9.98 0.42
N PHE A 60 -2.91 11.03 0.11
CA PHE A 60 -3.44 12.22 -0.55
C PHE A 60 -4.03 11.87 -1.93
N GLY A 61 -3.34 11.03 -2.69
CA GLY A 61 -3.81 10.53 -3.98
C GLY A 61 -5.12 9.76 -3.87
N VAL A 62 -5.23 8.87 -2.87
CA VAL A 62 -6.49 8.18 -2.57
C VAL A 62 -7.58 9.19 -2.23
N GLY A 63 -7.30 10.22 -1.43
CA GLY A 63 -8.27 11.29 -1.11
C GLY A 63 -8.85 11.95 -2.37
N MET A 64 -8.01 12.24 -3.37
CA MET A 64 -8.47 12.76 -4.66
C MET A 64 -9.36 11.76 -5.41
N VAL A 65 -8.97 10.48 -5.45
CA VAL A 65 -9.76 9.39 -6.06
C VAL A 65 -11.08 9.20 -5.32
N TRP A 66 -11.10 9.32 -3.99
CA TRP A 66 -12.27 9.11 -3.17
C TRP A 66 -13.41 10.06 -3.56
N ARG A 67 -13.11 11.37 -3.61
CA ARG A 67 -14.09 12.41 -3.96
C ARG A 67 -14.60 12.25 -5.40
N LYS A 68 -13.71 11.96 -6.36
CA LYS A 68 -14.02 12.03 -7.80
C LYS A 68 -14.43 10.71 -8.44
N HIS A 69 -14.13 9.59 -7.78
CA HIS A 69 -14.38 8.26 -8.32
C HIS A 69 -15.20 7.41 -7.36
N VAL A 70 -14.71 7.17 -6.14
CA VAL A 70 -15.35 6.25 -5.20
C VAL A 70 -16.75 6.74 -4.79
N LEU A 71 -16.85 7.97 -4.28
CA LEU A 71 -18.12 8.54 -3.82
C LEU A 71 -19.13 8.70 -4.96
N PHE A 72 -18.66 9.10 -6.16
CA PHE A 72 -19.50 9.22 -7.34
C PHE A 72 -20.07 7.86 -7.77
N LYS A 73 -19.21 6.83 -7.87
CA LYS A 73 -19.61 5.47 -8.26
C LYS A 73 -20.51 4.81 -7.21
N TRP A 74 -20.26 5.07 -5.92
CA TRP A 74 -21.12 4.60 -4.82
C TRP A 74 -22.53 5.19 -4.91
N ARG A 75 -22.64 6.52 -5.07
CA ARG A 75 -23.94 7.21 -5.19
C ARG A 75 -24.67 6.86 -6.49
N GLY A 76 -23.94 6.63 -7.57
CA GLY A 76 -24.48 6.27 -8.87
C GLY A 76 -24.85 4.79 -9.02
N GLY A 77 -24.60 3.94 -8.01
CA GLY A 77 -24.97 2.53 -8.05
C GLY A 77 -24.26 1.68 -9.11
N GLU A 78 -23.11 2.12 -9.62
CA GLU A 78 -22.40 1.45 -10.72
C GLU A 78 -22.02 0.01 -10.34
N PRO A 79 -22.50 -1.03 -11.05
CA PRO A 79 -22.17 -2.42 -10.74
C PRO A 79 -20.74 -2.80 -11.21
N THR A 80 -20.24 -2.16 -12.28
CA THR A 80 -18.96 -2.51 -12.88
C THR A 80 -17.80 -2.31 -11.91
N ARG A 81 -17.03 -3.38 -11.65
CA ARG A 81 -15.86 -3.41 -10.75
C ARG A 81 -16.16 -2.98 -9.31
N ARG A 82 -17.43 -3.05 -8.87
CA ARG A 82 -17.85 -2.71 -7.50
C ARG A 82 -17.14 -3.56 -6.45
N ARG A 83 -17.00 -4.87 -6.69
CA ARG A 83 -16.34 -5.80 -5.75
C ARG A 83 -14.87 -5.43 -5.50
N SER A 84 -14.09 -5.21 -6.54
CA SER A 84 -12.67 -4.84 -6.39
C SER A 84 -12.53 -3.42 -5.81
N GLY A 85 -13.39 -2.48 -6.18
CA GLY A 85 -13.44 -1.15 -5.57
C GLY A 85 -13.73 -1.18 -4.07
N LEU A 86 -14.70 -2.00 -3.65
CA LEU A 86 -15.03 -2.21 -2.23
C LEU A 86 -13.88 -2.84 -1.45
N GLN A 87 -13.24 -3.86 -2.02
CA GLN A 87 -12.06 -4.48 -1.39
C GLN A 87 -10.95 -3.44 -1.17
N LEU A 88 -10.62 -2.62 -2.17
CA LEU A 88 -9.63 -1.55 -2.02
C LEU A 88 -10.02 -0.54 -0.94
N ALA A 89 -11.29 -0.14 -0.90
CA ALA A 89 -11.79 0.83 0.07
C ALA A 89 -11.75 0.29 1.50
N LEU A 90 -11.97 -1.02 1.71
CA LEU A 90 -11.96 -1.65 3.03
C LEU A 90 -10.55 -2.03 3.50
N LEU A 91 -9.69 -2.50 2.60
CA LEU A 91 -8.32 -2.90 2.95
C LEU A 91 -7.41 -1.70 3.24
N LEU A 92 -7.65 -0.57 2.55
CA LEU A 92 -6.85 0.64 2.76
C LEU A 92 -6.80 1.09 4.22
N PRO A 93 -7.92 1.31 4.95
CA PRO A 93 -7.86 1.71 6.34
C PRO A 93 -7.18 0.67 7.22
N VAL A 94 -7.40 -0.63 6.99
CA VAL A 94 -6.73 -1.71 7.75
C VAL A 94 -5.21 -1.61 7.58
N MET A 95 -4.73 -1.45 6.36
CA MET A 95 -3.32 -1.28 6.04
C MET A 95 -2.74 0.00 6.66
N VAL A 96 -3.44 1.12 6.53
CA VAL A 96 -2.96 2.43 7.00
C VAL A 96 -2.90 2.48 8.52
N PHE A 97 -3.97 2.07 9.21
CA PHE A 97 -4.01 2.11 10.67
C PHE A 97 -3.00 1.15 11.29
N SER A 98 -2.83 -0.05 10.75
CA SER A 98 -1.78 -0.97 11.20
C SER A 98 -0.38 -0.40 10.98
N GLY A 99 -0.13 0.27 9.85
CA GLY A 99 1.14 0.94 9.56
C GLY A 99 1.46 2.09 10.53
N TYR A 100 0.47 2.92 10.87
CA TYR A 100 0.63 3.97 11.90
C TYR A 100 0.80 3.36 13.29
N PHE A 101 0.04 2.32 13.62
CA PHE A 101 0.10 1.67 14.92
C PHE A 101 1.49 1.09 15.20
N LEU A 102 2.18 0.57 14.17
CA LEU A 102 3.58 0.14 14.25
C LEU A 102 4.55 1.23 14.69
N GLN A 103 4.25 2.51 14.44
CA GLN A 103 5.13 3.63 14.78
C GLN A 103 5.01 4.06 16.26
N VAL A 104 3.91 3.70 16.92
CA VAL A 104 3.56 4.22 18.25
C VAL A 104 3.50 3.13 19.33
N VAL A 105 3.38 1.87 18.94
CA VAL A 105 3.25 0.76 19.89
C VAL A 105 4.62 0.24 20.33
N SER A 106 4.79 0.00 21.63
CA SER A 106 6.03 -0.52 22.23
C SER A 106 5.95 -1.99 22.65
N GLY A 107 4.74 -2.55 22.79
CA GLY A 107 4.54 -3.95 23.19
C GLY A 107 4.83 -4.92 22.06
N GLU A 108 5.62 -5.96 22.34
CA GLU A 108 6.07 -6.94 21.34
C GLU A 108 4.90 -7.65 20.62
N ILE A 109 3.92 -8.15 21.38
CA ILE A 109 2.74 -8.83 20.82
C ILE A 109 1.96 -7.88 19.91
N SER A 110 1.70 -6.66 20.38
CA SER A 110 0.94 -5.67 19.62
C SER A 110 1.68 -5.26 18.34
N ARG A 111 3.00 -5.11 18.41
CA ARG A 111 3.86 -4.84 17.26
C ARG A 111 3.82 -5.98 16.25
N GLN A 112 3.98 -7.23 16.70
CA GLN A 112 3.92 -8.41 15.84
C GLN A 112 2.57 -8.55 15.12
N LEU A 113 1.47 -8.40 15.86
CA LEU A 113 0.13 -8.42 15.27
C LEU A 113 -0.05 -7.31 14.22
N ALA A 114 0.41 -6.09 14.53
CA ALA A 114 0.33 -4.97 13.61
C ALA A 114 1.17 -5.21 12.35
N GLN A 115 2.35 -5.83 12.46
CA GLN A 115 3.17 -6.22 11.31
C GLN A 115 2.44 -7.22 10.41
N ILE A 116 1.90 -8.28 10.99
CA ILE A 116 1.15 -9.31 10.24
C ILE A 116 -0.04 -8.69 9.52
N VAL A 117 -0.85 -7.89 10.24
CA VAL A 117 -2.02 -7.21 9.66
C VAL A 117 -1.60 -6.26 8.55
N HIS A 118 -0.54 -5.48 8.76
CA HIS A 118 -0.04 -4.53 7.77
C HIS A 118 0.45 -5.24 6.51
N TYR A 119 1.28 -6.28 6.64
CA TYR A 119 1.80 -7.04 5.50
C TYR A 119 0.70 -7.77 4.74
N ALA A 120 -0.17 -8.49 5.44
CA ALA A 120 -1.26 -9.24 4.80
C ALA A 120 -2.21 -8.31 4.04
N SER A 121 -2.62 -7.20 4.67
CA SER A 121 -3.49 -6.22 4.02
C SER A 121 -2.78 -5.50 2.87
N SER A 122 -1.48 -5.21 2.97
CA SER A 122 -0.68 -4.58 1.89
C SER A 122 -0.55 -5.47 0.66
N ILE A 123 -0.22 -6.74 0.86
CA ILE A 123 -0.13 -7.73 -0.23
C ILE A 123 -1.49 -7.85 -0.90
N TRP A 124 -2.55 -8.04 -0.13
CA TRP A 124 -3.89 -8.19 -0.68
C TRP A 124 -4.37 -6.93 -1.42
N TRP A 125 -4.15 -5.74 -0.82
CA TRP A 125 -4.50 -4.47 -1.44
C TRP A 125 -3.79 -4.29 -2.79
N THR A 126 -2.49 -4.60 -2.85
CA THR A 126 -1.68 -4.53 -4.08
C THR A 126 -2.23 -5.44 -5.16
N LEU A 127 -2.54 -6.71 -4.84
CA LEU A 127 -3.10 -7.66 -5.80
C LEU A 127 -4.48 -7.22 -6.32
N VAL A 128 -5.35 -6.73 -5.44
CA VAL A 128 -6.67 -6.21 -5.84
C VAL A 128 -6.50 -4.95 -6.69
N TRP A 129 -5.55 -4.08 -6.37
CA TRP A 129 -5.27 -2.86 -7.11
C TRP A 129 -4.82 -3.18 -8.54
N MET A 130 -3.85 -4.10 -8.68
CA MET A 130 -3.41 -4.61 -9.98
C MET A 130 -4.61 -5.15 -10.77
N ARG A 131 -5.43 -6.03 -10.17
CA ARG A 131 -6.65 -6.56 -10.82
C ARG A 131 -7.65 -5.46 -11.20
N HIS A 132 -7.88 -4.47 -10.35
CA HIS A 132 -8.84 -3.38 -10.57
C HIS A 132 -8.44 -2.51 -11.77
N HIS A 133 -7.14 -2.35 -12.01
CA HIS A 133 -6.59 -1.60 -13.13
C HIS A 133 -6.35 -2.43 -14.40
N LEU A 134 -5.91 -3.69 -14.26
CA LEU A 134 -5.63 -4.61 -15.38
C LEU A 134 -6.89 -5.18 -16.02
N SER A 135 -8.05 -5.15 -15.35
CA SER A 135 -9.35 -5.56 -15.92
C SER A 135 -9.89 -4.63 -17.01
N ARG A 136 -9.01 -3.94 -17.75
CA ARG A 136 -9.35 -3.21 -18.98
C ARG A 136 -8.95 -4.04 -20.19
N ARG A 137 -9.91 -4.84 -20.70
CA ARG A 137 -10.04 -5.26 -22.11
C ARG A 137 -11.30 -6.13 -22.27
N GLU A 138 -12.46 -5.51 -22.15
CA GLU A 138 -13.63 -5.91 -22.94
C GLU A 138 -14.16 -4.61 -23.52
N MET A 139 -13.68 -4.26 -24.72
CA MET A 139 -14.45 -3.39 -25.60
C MET A 139 -15.48 -4.30 -26.28
N PRO A 140 -16.74 -3.85 -26.46
CA PRO A 140 -17.68 -4.55 -27.34
C PRO A 140 -17.14 -4.65 -28.77
#